data_AF-A0A969X6B3-F1
#
_entry.id   AF-A0A969X6B3-F1
#
_cell.length_a   1.000
_cell.length_b   1.000
_cell.length_c   1.000
_cell.angle_alpha   90.00
_cell.angle_beta   90.00
_cell.angle_gamma   90.00
#
_symmetry.space_group_name_H-M   'P 1'
#
loop_
_entity.id
_entity.type
_entity.pdbx_description
1 polymer ?
#
loop_
_entity_poly.entity_id
_entity_poly.type
_entity_poly.pdbx_seq_one_letter_code
_entity_poly.pdbx_strand_id
1 'polypeptide(L)'
;MNFKSMNSFIQLLILLLTVIVCSFLAFMIVYYEPDSPGRLPYTYEIKEVYRFEPWQLNLGEIELSYPKGGIIIPAYEQEQFSAAIIKGPGVKPIFLALDGQKFESLKKDIIFVPVKNNLIKSKEIEYFYEQPHLPLVQVLGFPRVFPPPANAFYLHFLTGNGQNYPEPIYSESGERIYCTASLYSLLTVIILLVILILSLDYPYPREWDKFFQTALNPAEILGLLFFAALAFTTESMVRFYGLETCMLFIGYGSGALILFLLSIRKISSPHLGLKETAIGRSMMLAIAIAVLLTFLAAFKIPIGIKPGSFFQHLLIFLLLLLTAALGREIVWRGYIQATLMRLAGPWIGLFSTAILAGAMHILILYFFDPYLLQYPFTLLEGLLFAPAGALIFGLLYLRTKSILGSTLLHALLLFLPEFLVF
;
A
#
# COMPACT_ATOMS: atom_id res chain seq x y z
N MET A 1 -24.44 -0.05 27.08
CA MET A 1 -25.17 -1.34 26.85
C MET A 1 -24.11 -2.38 26.50
N ASN A 2 -24.05 -3.53 27.19
CA ASN A 2 -22.98 -4.50 26.96
C ASN A 2 -23.30 -5.31 25.70
N PHE A 3 -22.60 -5.08 24.59
CA PHE A 3 -22.87 -5.74 23.31
C PHE A 3 -22.87 -7.28 23.44
N LYS A 4 -22.04 -7.80 24.36
CA LYS A 4 -21.88 -9.23 24.63
C LYS A 4 -23.14 -9.90 25.22
N SER A 5 -24.08 -9.14 25.81
CA SER A 5 -25.33 -9.67 26.37
C SER A 5 -26.51 -9.60 25.41
N MET A 6 -26.32 -9.04 24.21
CA MET A 6 -27.39 -8.91 23.21
C MET A 6 -27.55 -10.21 22.41
N ASN A 7 -28.78 -10.50 21.97
CA ASN A 7 -29.06 -11.61 21.06
C ASN A 7 -28.22 -11.47 19.78
N SER A 8 -27.57 -12.55 19.32
CA SER A 8 -26.73 -12.57 18.11
C SER A 8 -27.45 -12.02 16.87
N PHE A 9 -28.76 -12.24 16.75
CA PHE A 9 -29.56 -11.67 15.65
C PHE A 9 -29.59 -10.14 15.70
N ILE A 10 -29.74 -9.55 16.89
CA ILE A 10 -29.73 -8.09 17.06
C ILE A 10 -28.33 -7.54 16.78
N GLN A 11 -27.29 -8.24 17.24
CA GLN A 11 -25.90 -7.87 16.95
C GLN A 11 -25.65 -7.85 15.43
N LEU A 12 -26.09 -8.89 14.71
CA LEU A 12 -26.00 -8.98 13.26
C LEU A 12 -26.71 -7.81 12.57
N LEU A 13 -27.94 -7.49 12.99
CA LEU A 13 -28.72 -6.39 12.40
C LEU A 13 -28.03 -5.04 12.61
N ILE A 14 -27.47 -4.77 13.79
CA ILE A 14 -26.73 -3.54 14.08
C ILE A 14 -25.46 -3.45 13.23
N LEU A 15 -24.71 -4.55 13.11
CA LEU A 15 -23.49 -4.58 12.29
C LEU A 15 -23.82 -4.36 10.81
N LEU A 16 -24.85 -5.02 10.29
CA LEU A 16 -25.31 -4.86 8.91
C LEU A 16 -25.75 -3.42 8.63
N LEU A 17 -26.55 -2.82 9.52
CA LEU A 17 -26.99 -1.44 9.37
C LEU A 17 -25.78 -0.47 9.35
N THR A 18 -24.81 -0.69 10.24
CA THR A 18 -23.57 0.10 10.25
C THR A 18 -22.80 -0.04 8.93
N VAL A 19 -22.67 -1.26 8.39
CA VAL A 19 -22.02 -1.49 7.08
C VAL A 19 -22.74 -0.74 5.96
N ILE A 20 -24.08 -0.76 5.93
CA ILE A 20 -24.88 -0.04 4.94
C ILE A 20 -24.63 1.47 5.02
N VAL A 21 -24.66 2.04 6.24
CA VAL A 21 -24.41 3.47 6.46
C VAL A 21 -22.99 3.85 6.04
N CYS A 22 -21.97 3.08 6.45
CA CYS A 22 -20.58 3.33 6.04
C CYS A 22 -20.40 3.22 4.52
N SER A 23 -21.05 2.25 3.88
CA SER A 23 -20.97 2.07 2.42
C SER A 23 -21.63 3.23 1.68
N PHE A 24 -22.77 3.72 2.17
CA PHE A 24 -23.42 4.91 1.64
C PHE A 24 -22.52 6.15 1.77
N LEU A 25 -21.92 6.37 2.93
CA LEU A 25 -20.97 7.49 3.13
C LEU A 25 -19.75 7.38 2.22
N ALA A 26 -19.16 6.19 2.07
CA ALA A 26 -18.05 5.95 1.16
C ALA A 26 -18.46 6.25 -0.30
N PHE A 27 -19.65 5.84 -0.72
CA PHE A 27 -20.20 6.15 -2.03
C PHE A 27 -20.38 7.67 -2.22
N MET A 28 -20.89 8.38 -1.23
CA MET A 28 -21.05 9.85 -1.30
C MET A 28 -19.70 10.55 -1.46
N ILE A 29 -18.64 10.10 -0.78
CA ILE A 29 -17.28 10.66 -0.95
C ILE A 29 -16.80 10.47 -2.39
N VAL A 30 -16.93 9.26 -2.94
CA VAL A 30 -16.51 8.98 -4.33
C VAL A 30 -17.36 9.75 -5.35
N TYR A 31 -18.64 9.95 -5.06
CA TYR A 31 -19.53 10.74 -5.92
C TYR A 31 -19.11 12.21 -5.99
N TYR A 32 -18.74 12.82 -4.86
CA TYR A 32 -18.32 14.23 -4.82
C TYR A 32 -16.87 14.44 -5.25
N GLU A 33 -15.97 13.51 -4.93
CA GLU A 33 -14.54 13.58 -5.23
C GLU A 33 -14.08 12.28 -5.90
N PRO A 34 -14.33 12.11 -7.22
CA PRO A 34 -14.14 10.85 -7.95
C PRO A 34 -12.68 10.40 -8.03
N ASP A 35 -11.73 11.32 -7.86
CA ASP A 35 -10.30 11.02 -7.85
C ASP A 35 -9.76 10.62 -6.44
N SER A 36 -10.61 10.60 -5.41
CA SER A 36 -10.25 10.18 -4.03
C SER A 36 -9.73 8.74 -3.90
N PRO A 37 -10.23 7.74 -4.65
CA PRO A 37 -9.68 6.38 -4.64
C PRO A 37 -8.28 6.23 -5.24
N GLY A 38 -7.81 7.26 -5.96
CA GLY A 38 -6.64 7.12 -6.82
C GLY A 38 -6.87 6.19 -8.01
N ARG A 39 -5.87 6.07 -8.87
CA ARG A 39 -5.89 5.26 -10.09
C ARG A 39 -4.97 4.06 -9.93
N LEU A 40 -5.27 2.98 -10.65
CA LEU A 40 -4.33 1.88 -10.76
C LEU A 40 -3.08 2.40 -11.50
N PRO A 41 -1.88 1.85 -11.21
CA PRO A 41 -0.68 2.24 -11.93
C PRO A 41 -0.88 2.04 -13.43
N TYR A 42 -0.48 3.05 -14.20
CA TYR A 42 -0.57 3.04 -15.66
C TYR A 42 0.80 3.33 -16.26
N THR A 43 1.01 2.78 -17.46
CA THR A 43 2.21 3.07 -18.25
C THR A 43 1.90 4.26 -19.15
N TYR A 44 2.75 5.27 -19.10
CA TYR A 44 2.66 6.39 -20.04
C TYR A 44 3.00 5.94 -21.46
N GLU A 45 2.20 6.37 -22.42
CA GLU A 45 2.53 6.25 -23.84
C GLU A 45 3.33 7.47 -24.28
N ILE A 46 4.49 7.25 -24.90
CA ILE A 46 5.31 8.31 -25.49
C ILE A 46 5.23 8.22 -27.02
N LYS A 47 4.43 9.09 -27.62
CA LYS A 47 4.23 9.12 -29.08
C LYS A 47 5.27 10.00 -29.78
N GLU A 48 5.66 11.09 -29.12
CA GLU A 48 6.35 12.21 -29.76
C GLU A 48 7.39 12.84 -28.83
N VAL A 49 8.38 13.50 -29.43
CA VAL A 49 9.41 14.26 -28.73
C VAL A 49 9.56 15.58 -29.47
N TYR A 50 9.54 16.68 -28.74
CA TYR A 50 9.51 18.02 -29.29
C TYR A 50 10.72 18.83 -28.84
N ARG A 51 11.19 19.72 -29.71
CA ARG A 51 12.03 20.85 -29.33
C ARG A 51 11.14 22.06 -29.12
N PHE A 52 11.45 22.85 -28.11
CA PHE A 52 10.73 24.10 -27.83
C PHE A 52 11.71 25.27 -27.82
N GLU A 53 11.21 26.44 -28.20
CA GLU A 53 11.94 27.72 -28.15
C GLU A 53 12.12 28.23 -26.71
N PRO A 54 12.81 29.36 -26.45
CA PRO A 54 12.95 29.85 -25.09
C PRO A 54 11.61 29.97 -24.36
N TRP A 55 11.51 29.37 -23.17
CA TRP A 55 10.25 29.26 -22.43
C TRP A 55 10.45 29.60 -20.96
N GLN A 56 9.55 30.42 -20.43
CA GLN A 56 9.39 30.65 -19.00
C GLN A 56 8.11 29.98 -18.53
N LEU A 57 8.25 29.10 -17.56
CA LEU A 57 7.18 28.30 -16.99
C LEU A 57 6.93 28.77 -15.56
N ASN A 58 5.73 29.30 -15.33
CA ASN A 58 5.29 29.80 -14.03
C ASN A 58 4.27 28.82 -13.43
N LEU A 59 4.68 28.09 -12.39
CA LEU A 59 3.89 27.11 -11.67
C LEU A 59 3.69 27.55 -10.22
N GLY A 60 2.70 28.40 -9.98
CA GLY A 60 2.47 28.98 -8.66
C GLY A 60 3.67 29.85 -8.25
N GLU A 61 4.37 29.45 -7.19
CA GLU A 61 5.56 30.13 -6.68
C GLU A 61 6.87 29.71 -7.38
N ILE A 62 6.82 28.70 -8.25
CA ILE A 62 7.99 28.21 -8.98
C ILE A 62 8.05 28.88 -10.34
N GLU A 63 9.17 29.56 -10.61
CA GLU A 63 9.50 30.08 -11.93
C GLU A 63 10.68 29.28 -12.51
N LEU A 64 10.48 28.64 -13.65
CA LEU A 64 11.50 27.92 -14.39
C LEU A 64 11.76 28.60 -15.72
N SER A 65 13.02 28.91 -16.00
CA SER A 65 13.45 29.60 -17.21
C SER A 65 14.36 28.72 -18.06
N TYR A 66 13.97 28.51 -19.31
CA TYR A 66 14.72 27.76 -20.33
C TYR A 66 15.16 28.72 -21.44
N PRO A 67 16.19 29.57 -21.23
CA PRO A 67 16.53 30.68 -22.11
C PRO A 67 17.05 30.26 -23.50
N LYS A 68 17.48 29.00 -23.65
CA LYS A 68 17.95 28.42 -24.91
C LYS A 68 16.93 27.44 -25.52
N GLY A 69 15.72 27.40 -24.97
CA GLY A 69 14.75 26.35 -25.25
C GLY A 69 15.23 24.99 -24.76
N GLY A 70 14.68 23.93 -25.33
CA GLY A 70 14.97 22.59 -24.84
C GLY A 70 14.23 21.48 -25.56
N ILE A 71 14.11 20.34 -24.88
CA ILE A 71 13.36 19.17 -25.31
C ILE A 71 12.22 18.93 -24.33
N ILE A 72 11.03 18.69 -24.86
CA ILE A 72 9.87 18.24 -24.09
C ILE A 72 9.39 16.88 -24.62
N ILE A 73 9.13 15.97 -23.69
CA ILE A 73 8.66 14.61 -23.94
C ILE A 73 7.27 14.51 -23.32
N PRO A 74 6.20 14.74 -24.09
CA PRO A 74 4.83 14.59 -23.59
C PRO A 74 4.51 13.11 -23.37
N ALA A 75 3.74 12.86 -22.31
CA ALA A 75 3.36 11.55 -21.83
C ALA A 75 1.84 11.47 -21.73
N TYR A 76 1.29 10.39 -22.31
CA TYR A 76 -0.14 10.22 -22.47
C TYR A 76 -0.66 9.05 -21.63
N GLU A 77 -1.78 9.26 -20.95
CA GLU A 77 -2.59 8.22 -20.32
C GLU A 77 -3.84 8.03 -21.20
N GLN A 78 -4.04 6.85 -21.79
CA GLN A 78 -5.20 6.56 -22.64
C GLN A 78 -5.44 7.62 -23.72
N GLU A 79 -4.38 7.97 -24.46
CA GLU A 79 -4.37 9.01 -25.50
C GLU A 79 -4.56 10.46 -25.01
N GLN A 80 -4.78 10.70 -23.72
CA GLN A 80 -4.89 12.04 -23.15
C GLN A 80 -3.57 12.48 -22.53
N PHE A 81 -3.18 13.74 -22.73
CA PHE A 81 -1.99 14.31 -22.09
C PHE A 81 -2.14 14.25 -20.57
N SER A 82 -1.13 13.72 -19.88
CA SER A 82 -1.14 13.57 -18.42
C SER A 82 0.16 14.04 -17.75
N ALA A 83 1.28 13.99 -18.46
CA ALA A 83 2.55 14.48 -17.94
C ALA A 83 3.51 14.90 -19.05
N ALA A 84 4.62 15.52 -18.68
CA ALA A 84 5.75 15.79 -19.56
C ALA A 84 7.07 15.75 -18.81
N ILE A 85 8.13 15.32 -19.49
CA ILE A 85 9.51 15.61 -19.07
C ILE A 85 10.01 16.81 -19.85
N ILE A 86 10.51 17.83 -19.15
CA ILE A 86 11.06 19.05 -19.74
C ILE A 86 12.55 19.15 -19.41
N LYS A 87 13.37 19.32 -20.45
CA LYS A 87 14.83 19.42 -20.38
C LYS A 87 15.31 20.65 -21.11
N GLY A 88 16.32 21.34 -20.57
CA GLY A 88 17.03 22.36 -21.33
C GLY A 88 18.46 22.58 -20.87
N PRO A 89 19.30 23.23 -21.68
CA PRO A 89 20.70 23.44 -21.36
C PRO A 89 20.87 24.30 -20.09
N GLY A 90 21.60 23.77 -19.11
CA GLY A 90 21.88 24.49 -17.85
C GLY A 90 20.73 24.48 -16.84
N VAL A 91 19.64 23.77 -17.11
CA VAL A 91 18.49 23.62 -16.21
C VAL A 91 18.32 22.15 -15.87
N LYS A 92 18.06 21.83 -14.60
CA LYS A 92 17.76 20.45 -14.19
C LYS A 92 16.49 19.97 -14.91
N PRO A 93 16.48 18.76 -15.50
CA PRO A 93 15.25 18.21 -16.06
C PRO A 93 14.15 18.11 -15.00
N ILE A 94 12.89 18.23 -15.42
CA ILE A 94 11.74 18.05 -14.54
C ILE A 94 10.78 17.02 -15.11
N PHE A 95 10.17 16.25 -14.24
CA PHE A 95 8.93 15.54 -14.50
C PHE A 95 7.78 16.40 -13.98
N LEU A 96 6.79 16.65 -14.84
CA LEU A 96 5.68 17.54 -14.58
C LEU A 96 4.39 16.82 -14.95
N ALA A 97 3.57 16.46 -13.97
CA ALA A 97 2.22 15.93 -14.19
C ALA A 97 1.18 17.02 -13.93
N LEU A 98 0.28 17.20 -14.90
CA LEU A 98 -0.90 18.06 -14.85
C LEU A 98 -1.81 17.72 -16.05
N ASP A 99 -3.04 18.22 -16.01
CA ASP A 99 -4.01 18.03 -17.08
C ASP A 99 -3.65 18.80 -18.36
N GLY A 100 -4.18 18.33 -19.49
CA GLY A 100 -3.91 18.95 -20.79
C GLY A 100 -4.37 20.40 -20.91
N GLN A 101 -5.46 20.81 -20.26
CA GLN A 101 -5.97 22.19 -20.38
C GLN A 101 -5.04 23.17 -19.68
N LYS A 102 -4.60 22.83 -18.47
CA LYS A 102 -3.60 23.61 -17.74
C LYS A 102 -2.27 23.62 -18.48
N PHE A 103 -1.88 22.51 -19.12
CA PHE A 103 -0.66 22.47 -19.91
C PHE A 103 -0.69 23.44 -21.10
N GLU A 104 -1.77 23.44 -21.87
CA GLU A 104 -1.94 24.40 -22.97
C GLU A 104 -1.98 25.85 -22.46
N SER A 105 -2.56 26.10 -21.28
CA SER A 105 -2.53 27.42 -20.64
C SER A 105 -1.13 27.89 -20.24
N LEU A 106 -0.24 26.96 -19.87
CA LEU A 106 1.16 27.23 -19.53
C LEU A 106 2.03 27.41 -20.78
N LYS A 107 1.76 26.62 -21.82
CA LYS A 107 2.46 26.65 -23.10
C LYS A 107 2.22 27.97 -23.85
N LYS A 108 0.99 28.51 -23.83
CA LYS A 108 0.62 29.75 -24.54
C LYS A 108 1.07 29.70 -26.01
N ASP A 109 1.89 30.66 -26.45
CA ASP A 109 2.33 30.82 -27.83
C ASP A 109 3.63 30.06 -28.15
N ILE A 110 4.15 29.26 -27.22
CA ILE A 110 5.41 28.55 -27.40
C ILE A 110 5.30 27.48 -28.48
N ILE A 111 6.20 27.55 -29.46
CA ILE A 111 6.23 26.64 -30.59
C ILE A 111 6.97 25.36 -30.23
N PHE A 112 6.30 24.23 -30.39
CA PHE A 112 6.87 22.88 -30.26
C PHE A 112 7.09 22.26 -31.64
N VAL A 113 8.36 21.97 -31.97
CA VAL A 113 8.77 21.38 -33.25
C VAL A 113 9.14 19.91 -33.04
N PRO A 114 8.48 18.96 -33.73
CA PRO A 114 8.81 17.54 -33.62
C PRO A 114 10.28 17.24 -33.95
N VAL A 115 10.92 16.43 -33.12
CA VAL A 115 12.29 15.95 -33.36
C VAL A 115 12.27 14.89 -34.47
N LYS A 116 12.78 15.26 -35.65
CA LYS A 116 12.87 14.36 -36.82
C LYS A 116 13.99 13.32 -36.74
N ASN A 117 15.00 13.56 -35.90
CA ASN A 117 16.13 12.63 -35.77
C ASN A 117 15.75 11.46 -34.86
N ASN A 118 15.60 10.27 -35.46
CA ASN A 118 15.21 9.06 -34.75
C ASN A 118 16.17 8.65 -33.63
N LEU A 119 17.48 8.88 -33.77
CA LEU A 119 18.46 8.55 -32.72
C LEU A 119 18.25 9.39 -31.47
N ILE A 120 18.02 10.70 -31.66
CA ILE A 120 17.72 11.61 -30.55
C ILE A 120 16.36 11.23 -29.95
N LYS A 121 15.35 10.99 -30.79
CA LYS A 121 14.01 10.59 -30.32
C LYS A 121 14.07 9.33 -29.45
N SER A 122 14.72 8.26 -29.91
CA SER A 122 14.84 7.01 -29.16
C SER A 122 15.58 7.19 -27.84
N LYS A 123 16.69 7.95 -27.85
CA LYS A 123 17.47 8.23 -26.63
C LYS A 123 16.64 9.00 -25.57
N GLU A 124 15.85 9.96 -26.00
CA GLU A 124 15.00 10.73 -25.09
C GLU A 124 13.83 9.90 -24.56
N ILE A 125 13.26 9.02 -25.38
CA ILE A 125 12.22 8.07 -24.93
C ILE A 125 12.79 7.07 -23.93
N GLU A 126 13.98 6.51 -24.19
CA GLU A 126 14.67 5.61 -23.25
C GLU A 126 14.92 6.31 -21.91
N TYR A 127 15.45 7.54 -21.96
CA TYR A 127 15.60 8.35 -20.76
C TYR A 127 14.30 8.52 -19.99
N PHE A 128 13.16 8.77 -20.67
CA PHE A 128 11.86 8.94 -20.01
C PHE A 128 11.50 7.71 -19.17
N TYR A 129 11.64 6.50 -19.72
CA TYR A 129 11.29 5.27 -19.01
C TYR A 129 12.23 4.93 -17.85
N GLU A 130 13.43 5.51 -17.81
CA GLU A 130 14.36 5.39 -16.69
C GLU A 130 14.03 6.33 -15.52
N GLN A 131 13.14 7.32 -15.72
CA GLN A 131 12.85 8.33 -14.70
C GLN A 131 11.77 7.87 -13.71
N PRO A 132 11.81 8.37 -12.46
CA PRO A 132 10.70 8.23 -11.55
C PRO A 132 9.46 8.95 -12.09
N HIS A 133 8.33 8.29 -11.98
CA HIS A 133 7.01 8.84 -12.31
C HIS A 133 6.29 9.30 -11.03
N LEU A 134 4.96 9.38 -11.07
CA LEU A 134 4.15 9.58 -9.88
C LEU A 134 4.45 8.49 -8.84
N PRO A 135 4.60 8.85 -7.56
CA PRO A 135 4.85 7.87 -6.50
C PRO A 135 3.74 6.82 -6.43
N LEU A 136 4.17 5.56 -6.32
CA LEU A 136 3.28 4.44 -6.03
C LEU A 136 3.01 4.38 -4.53
N VAL A 137 1.74 4.33 -4.18
CA VAL A 137 1.24 4.24 -2.80
C VAL A 137 0.55 2.89 -2.62
N GLN A 138 0.95 2.11 -1.62
CA GLN A 138 0.31 0.81 -1.34
C GLN A 138 -0.96 0.99 -0.51
N VAL A 139 -2.12 0.81 -1.15
CA VAL A 139 -3.41 0.96 -0.50
C VAL A 139 -4.03 -0.40 -0.25
N LEU A 140 -3.97 -0.86 1.00
CA LEU A 140 -4.52 -2.17 1.42
C LEU A 140 -4.01 -3.35 0.56
N GLY A 141 -2.76 -3.29 0.12
CA GLY A 141 -2.11 -4.30 -0.72
C GLY A 141 -2.22 -4.07 -2.24
N PHE A 142 -2.91 -3.02 -2.68
CA PHE A 142 -2.98 -2.65 -4.09
C PHE A 142 -2.17 -1.37 -4.35
N PRO A 143 -1.26 -1.37 -5.34
CA PRO A 143 -0.54 -0.16 -5.70
C PRO A 143 -1.51 0.84 -6.33
N ARG A 144 -1.36 2.12 -5.99
CA ARG A 144 -2.16 3.24 -6.49
C ARG A 144 -1.27 4.43 -6.83
N VAL A 145 -1.74 5.22 -7.78
CA VAL A 145 -1.19 6.55 -8.09
C VAL A 145 -2.27 7.61 -7.90
N PHE A 146 -1.91 8.77 -7.36
CA PHE A 146 -2.83 9.89 -7.19
C PHE A 146 -2.37 11.04 -8.11
N PRO A 147 -2.83 11.09 -9.37
CA PRO A 147 -2.50 12.17 -10.27
C PRO A 147 -3.11 13.49 -9.78
N PRO A 148 -2.47 14.63 -10.04
CA PRO A 148 -3.02 15.93 -9.67
C PRO A 148 -4.36 16.20 -10.39
N PRO A 149 -5.33 16.86 -9.74
CA PRO A 149 -6.57 17.28 -10.37
C PRO A 149 -6.34 18.39 -11.42
N ALA A 150 -7.37 18.73 -12.19
CA ALA A 150 -7.30 19.64 -13.33
C ALA A 150 -6.81 21.08 -13.04
N ASN A 151 -6.70 21.47 -11.76
CA ASN A 151 -6.17 22.79 -11.38
C ASN A 151 -4.87 22.68 -10.56
N ALA A 152 -4.34 21.48 -10.37
CA ALA A 152 -3.15 21.18 -9.58
C ALA A 152 -1.95 20.85 -10.47
N PHE A 153 -0.80 20.57 -9.86
CA PHE A 153 0.33 19.97 -10.57
C PHE A 153 1.18 19.17 -9.58
N TYR A 154 1.89 18.18 -10.11
CA TYR A 154 2.99 17.50 -9.44
C TYR A 154 4.27 17.80 -10.23
N LEU A 155 5.27 18.34 -9.55
CA LEU A 155 6.57 18.64 -10.13
C LEU A 155 7.65 17.93 -9.34
N HIS A 156 8.58 17.31 -10.06
CA HIS A 156 9.72 16.66 -9.46
C HIS A 156 10.96 16.87 -10.35
N PHE A 157 12.09 17.31 -9.78
CA PHE A 157 13.31 17.49 -10.57
C PHE A 157 14.11 16.21 -10.67
N LEU A 158 14.50 15.87 -11.89
CA LEU A 158 15.23 14.66 -12.21
C LEU A 158 16.73 14.94 -12.16
N THR A 159 17.51 13.97 -11.68
CA THR A 159 18.97 14.03 -11.75
C THR A 159 19.48 13.13 -12.88
N GLY A 160 20.61 13.50 -13.49
CA GLY A 160 21.17 12.75 -14.63
C GLY A 160 21.56 11.29 -14.31
N ASN A 161 21.64 10.93 -13.03
CA ASN A 161 22.07 9.61 -12.54
C ASN A 161 21.12 9.01 -11.47
N GLY A 162 19.85 9.45 -11.38
CA GLY A 162 18.84 8.79 -10.55
C GLY A 162 19.04 8.82 -9.03
N GLN A 163 19.91 9.69 -8.50
CA GLN A 163 20.12 9.84 -7.06
C GLN A 163 20.00 11.30 -6.61
N ASN A 164 19.37 11.49 -5.46
CA ASN A 164 19.04 12.75 -4.79
C ASN A 164 18.03 13.62 -5.54
N TYR A 165 16.79 13.16 -5.45
CA TYR A 165 15.58 13.89 -5.81
C TYR A 165 15.38 15.07 -4.85
N PRO A 166 15.42 16.33 -5.34
CA PRO A 166 14.85 17.40 -4.56
C PRO A 166 13.36 17.12 -4.35
N GLU A 167 12.91 17.59 -3.20
CA GLU A 167 11.56 17.68 -2.69
C GLU A 167 10.51 17.80 -3.81
N PRO A 168 9.64 16.79 -4.01
CA PRO A 168 8.56 16.87 -4.99
C PRO A 168 7.55 17.92 -4.55
N ILE A 169 7.15 18.78 -5.47
CA ILE A 169 6.22 19.86 -5.20
C ILE A 169 4.85 19.44 -5.72
N TYR A 170 3.89 19.36 -4.80
CA TYR A 170 2.53 18.96 -5.10
C TYR A 170 1.57 20.08 -4.72
N SER A 171 0.98 20.70 -5.74
CA SER A 171 0.08 21.84 -5.59
C SER A 171 -1.36 21.36 -5.60
N GLU A 172 -1.81 20.76 -4.49
CA GLU A 172 -3.20 20.33 -4.32
C GLU A 172 -3.79 20.89 -3.01
N SER A 173 -5.08 21.20 -3.02
CA SER A 173 -5.84 21.54 -1.83
C SER A 173 -5.97 20.34 -0.88
N GLY A 174 -5.88 20.57 0.43
CA GLY A 174 -6.00 19.50 1.43
C GLY A 174 -7.30 18.68 1.37
N GLU A 175 -8.34 19.20 0.73
CA GLU A 175 -9.67 18.59 0.62
C GLU A 175 -9.64 17.14 0.10
N ARG A 176 -8.92 16.88 -1.00
CA ARG A 176 -8.85 15.51 -1.56
C ARG A 176 -8.12 14.56 -0.63
N ILE A 177 -7.05 15.02 0.03
CA ILE A 177 -6.32 14.22 1.02
C ILE A 177 -7.26 13.79 2.15
N TYR A 178 -8.10 14.71 2.65
CA TYR A 178 -9.12 14.39 3.66
C TYR A 178 -10.20 13.45 3.13
N CYS A 179 -10.65 13.62 1.88
CA CYS A 179 -11.62 12.73 1.25
C CYS A 179 -11.05 11.31 1.08
N THR A 180 -9.82 11.18 0.56
CA THR A 180 -9.09 9.91 0.47
C THR A 180 -8.92 9.25 1.85
N ALA A 181 -8.45 10.00 2.84
CA ALA A 181 -8.29 9.48 4.20
C ALA A 181 -9.62 8.99 4.80
N SER A 182 -10.70 9.77 4.62
CA SER A 182 -12.03 9.43 5.11
C SER A 182 -12.60 8.20 4.39
N LEU A 183 -12.45 8.13 3.07
CA LEU A 183 -12.88 7.01 2.26
C LEU A 183 -12.21 5.71 2.74
N TYR A 184 -10.88 5.67 2.81
CA TYR A 184 -10.17 4.46 3.21
C TYR A 184 -10.34 4.11 4.69
N SER A 185 -10.60 5.09 5.56
CA SER A 185 -11.02 4.83 6.93
C SER A 185 -12.37 4.12 6.97
N LEU A 186 -13.36 4.58 6.18
CA LEU A 186 -14.66 3.92 6.06
C LEU A 186 -14.53 2.53 5.47
N LEU A 187 -13.73 2.34 4.41
CA LEU A 187 -13.48 1.02 3.82
C LEU A 187 -12.86 0.06 4.84
N THR A 188 -11.89 0.54 5.62
CA THR A 188 -11.28 -0.24 6.71
C THR A 188 -12.33 -0.66 7.73
N VAL A 189 -13.17 0.28 8.19
CA VAL A 189 -14.26 -0.01 9.13
C VAL A 189 -15.24 -1.04 8.55
N ILE A 190 -15.65 -0.90 7.28
CA ILE A 190 -16.51 -1.86 6.59
C ILE A 190 -15.89 -3.26 6.62
N ILE A 191 -14.60 -3.39 6.28
CA ILE A 191 -13.91 -4.69 6.27
C ILE A 191 -13.84 -5.29 7.69
N LEU A 192 -13.51 -4.48 8.70
CA LEU A 192 -13.50 -4.95 10.10
C LEU A 192 -14.90 -5.41 10.55
N LEU A 193 -15.96 -4.69 10.17
CA LEU A 193 -17.34 -5.08 10.46
C LEU A 193 -17.73 -6.37 9.73
N VAL A 194 -17.33 -6.55 8.47
CA VAL A 194 -17.56 -7.80 7.72
C VAL A 194 -16.83 -8.97 8.38
N ILE A 195 -15.59 -8.78 8.84
CA ILE A 195 -14.87 -9.80 9.64
C ILE A 195 -15.69 -10.15 10.89
N LEU A 196 -16.25 -9.17 11.60
CA LEU A 196 -17.07 -9.41 12.79
C LEU A 196 -18.38 -10.14 12.46
N ILE A 197 -19.07 -9.78 11.37
CA ILE A 197 -20.30 -10.44 10.91
C ILE A 197 -20.02 -11.90 10.55
N LEU A 198 -19.03 -12.15 9.67
CA LEU A 198 -18.71 -13.49 9.20
C LEU A 198 -18.08 -14.38 10.28
N SER A 199 -17.64 -13.79 11.39
CA SER A 199 -17.14 -14.51 12.54
C SER A 199 -18.05 -14.42 13.76
N LEU A 200 -19.29 -13.93 13.64
CA LEU A 200 -20.17 -13.71 14.80
C LEU A 200 -20.42 -15.01 15.59
N ASP A 201 -20.59 -16.12 14.87
CA ASP A 201 -20.84 -17.45 15.42
C ASP A 201 -19.58 -18.14 15.98
N TYR A 202 -18.43 -17.46 15.98
CA TYR A 202 -17.24 -17.99 16.63
C TYR A 202 -17.35 -17.83 18.14
N PRO A 203 -17.47 -18.94 18.90
CA PRO A 203 -17.44 -18.85 20.34
C PRO A 203 -16.08 -18.31 20.79
N TYR A 204 -16.06 -17.43 21.77
CA TYR A 204 -14.82 -16.99 22.42
C TYR A 204 -14.24 -18.18 23.21
N PRO A 205 -13.12 -18.79 22.78
CA PRO A 205 -12.68 -20.03 23.38
C PRO A 205 -11.94 -19.77 24.69
N ARG A 206 -12.20 -20.62 25.69
CA ARG A 206 -11.57 -20.59 27.04
C ARG A 206 -10.03 -20.56 27.02
N GLU A 207 -9.42 -20.92 25.90
CA GLU A 207 -7.96 -20.84 25.71
C GLU A 207 -7.42 -19.43 25.61
N TRP A 208 -8.21 -18.48 25.09
CA TRP A 208 -7.81 -17.07 25.15
C TRP A 208 -7.71 -16.62 26.61
N ASP A 209 -8.62 -17.06 27.47
CA ASP A 209 -8.55 -16.74 28.90
C ASP A 209 -7.24 -17.26 29.52
N LYS A 210 -6.86 -18.51 29.22
CA LYS A 210 -5.56 -19.07 29.66
C LYS A 210 -4.39 -18.29 29.08
N PHE A 211 -4.44 -17.96 27.80
CA PHE A 211 -3.39 -17.21 27.11
C PHE A 211 -3.18 -15.82 27.74
N PHE A 212 -4.26 -15.09 28.01
CA PHE A 212 -4.20 -13.77 28.65
C PHE A 212 -3.80 -13.83 30.13
N GLN A 213 -4.10 -14.94 30.82
CA GLN A 213 -3.68 -15.15 32.21
C GLN A 213 -2.21 -15.57 32.35
N THR A 214 -1.56 -16.00 31.26
CA THR A 214 -0.17 -16.47 31.31
C THR A 214 0.77 -15.27 31.37
N ALA A 215 1.43 -15.07 32.52
CA ALA A 215 2.41 -14.01 32.72
C ALA A 215 3.54 -14.07 31.69
N LEU A 216 3.94 -12.90 31.18
CA LEU A 216 5.04 -12.78 30.22
C LEU A 216 6.38 -12.95 30.91
N ASN A 217 7.25 -13.75 30.30
CA ASN A 217 8.64 -13.84 30.72
C ASN A 217 9.39 -12.58 30.23
N PRO A 218 10.31 -11.96 31.01
CA PRO A 218 11.19 -10.89 30.52
C PRO A 218 11.85 -11.17 29.16
N ALA A 219 12.20 -12.43 28.87
CA ALA A 219 12.74 -12.83 27.57
C ALA A 219 11.75 -12.60 26.40
N GLU A 220 10.45 -12.74 26.63
CA GLU A 220 9.41 -12.47 25.61
C GLU A 220 9.27 -10.96 25.34
N ILE A 221 9.46 -10.12 26.35
CA ILE A 221 9.44 -8.65 26.18
C ILE A 221 10.69 -8.18 25.42
N LEU A 222 11.87 -8.72 25.75
CA LEU A 222 13.09 -8.44 24.98
C LEU A 222 12.97 -8.97 23.56
N GLY A 223 12.37 -10.15 23.38
CA GLY A 223 12.10 -10.70 22.08
C GLY A 223 11.16 -9.82 21.25
N LEU A 224 10.14 -9.17 21.84
CA LEU A 224 9.29 -8.20 21.13
C LEU A 224 10.12 -7.10 20.45
N LEU A 225 11.08 -6.51 21.18
CA LEU A 225 11.98 -5.49 20.62
C LEU A 225 12.89 -6.08 19.53
N PHE A 226 13.44 -7.28 19.76
CA PHE A 226 14.28 -7.97 18.78
C PHE A 226 13.54 -8.26 17.47
N PHE A 227 12.34 -8.84 17.54
CA PHE A 227 11.55 -9.17 16.36
C PHE A 227 10.98 -7.93 15.66
N ALA A 228 10.68 -6.86 16.41
CA ALA A 228 10.36 -5.57 15.82
C ALA A 228 11.56 -5.00 15.04
N ALA A 229 12.76 -5.03 15.61
CA ALA A 229 13.98 -4.61 14.94
C ALA A 229 14.28 -5.48 13.70
N LEU A 230 14.12 -6.80 13.81
CA LEU A 230 14.28 -7.73 12.68
C LEU A 230 13.31 -7.42 11.55
N ALA A 231 12.03 -7.17 11.86
CA ALA A 231 11.04 -6.78 10.87
C ALA A 231 11.45 -5.46 10.19
N PHE A 232 11.83 -4.44 10.96
CA PHE A 232 12.31 -3.17 10.42
C PHE A 232 13.52 -3.35 9.49
N THR A 233 14.55 -4.10 9.92
CA THR A 233 15.75 -4.37 9.12
C THR A 233 15.41 -5.14 7.84
N THR A 234 14.49 -6.11 7.91
CA THR A 234 14.08 -6.90 6.75
C THR A 234 13.40 -6.01 5.70
N GLU A 235 12.42 -5.21 6.11
CA GLU A 235 11.70 -4.29 5.21
C GLU A 235 12.63 -3.19 4.67
N SER A 236 13.58 -2.72 5.48
CA SER A 236 14.63 -1.79 5.04
C SER A 236 15.54 -2.38 3.97
N MET A 237 15.95 -3.64 4.12
CA MET A 237 16.80 -4.34 3.14
C MET A 237 16.09 -4.58 1.82
N VAL A 238 14.79 -4.89 1.85
CA VAL A 238 13.95 -5.00 0.64
C VAL A 238 14.01 -3.71 -0.17
N ARG A 239 13.85 -2.56 0.50
CA ARG A 239 13.90 -1.24 -0.12
C ARG A 239 15.28 -0.91 -0.68
N PHE A 240 16.35 -1.26 0.04
CA PHE A 240 17.72 -0.89 -0.33
C PHE A 240 18.27 -1.71 -1.51
N TYR A 241 18.00 -3.02 -1.54
CA TYR A 241 18.60 -3.92 -2.54
C TYR A 241 17.70 -4.22 -3.75
N GLY A 242 16.41 -3.86 -3.70
CA GLY A 242 15.44 -4.16 -4.76
C GLY A 242 15.16 -5.66 -4.95
N LEU A 243 15.70 -6.53 -4.08
CA LEU A 243 15.52 -7.99 -4.11
C LEU A 243 14.40 -8.41 -3.16
N GLU A 244 13.17 -8.00 -3.48
CA GLU A 244 12.05 -8.06 -2.54
C GLU A 244 11.79 -9.46 -1.98
N THR A 245 11.59 -10.46 -2.84
CA THR A 245 11.17 -11.80 -2.39
C THR A 245 12.25 -12.53 -1.60
N CYS A 246 13.52 -12.44 -2.02
CA CYS A 246 14.63 -13.12 -1.36
C CYS A 246 14.92 -12.53 0.02
N MET A 247 14.93 -11.20 0.15
CA MET A 247 15.19 -10.53 1.42
C MET A 247 14.05 -10.77 2.43
N LEU A 248 12.80 -10.72 1.97
CA LEU A 248 11.65 -11.09 2.80
C LEU A 248 11.76 -12.52 3.32
N PHE A 249 12.12 -13.47 2.46
CA PHE A 249 12.29 -14.87 2.85
C PHE A 249 13.39 -15.06 3.90
N ILE A 250 14.56 -14.46 3.68
CA ILE A 250 15.70 -14.60 4.60
C ILE A 250 15.37 -13.94 5.94
N GLY A 251 14.87 -12.71 5.93
CA GLY A 251 14.57 -11.95 7.14
C GLY A 251 13.44 -12.58 7.96
N TYR A 252 12.25 -12.74 7.37
CA TYR A 252 11.11 -13.31 8.08
C TYR A 252 11.22 -14.82 8.28
N GLY A 253 11.85 -15.56 7.37
CA GLY A 253 12.10 -16.98 7.53
C GLY A 253 13.09 -17.28 8.66
N SER A 254 14.17 -16.50 8.79
CA SER A 254 15.07 -16.61 9.94
C SER A 254 14.37 -16.25 11.25
N GLY A 255 13.52 -15.23 11.25
CA GLY A 255 12.68 -14.89 12.40
C GLY A 255 11.74 -16.02 12.82
N ALA A 256 11.03 -16.61 11.87
CA ALA A 256 10.16 -17.76 12.11
C ALA A 256 10.94 -18.99 12.62
N LEU A 257 12.13 -19.25 12.08
CA LEU A 257 13.02 -20.33 12.55
C LEU A 257 13.48 -20.09 14.00
N ILE A 258 13.89 -18.86 14.34
CA ILE A 258 14.28 -18.51 15.71
C ILE A 258 13.09 -18.73 16.67
N LEU A 259 11.89 -18.28 16.31
CA LEU A 259 10.68 -18.51 17.11
C LEU A 259 10.37 -20.00 17.29
N PHE A 260 10.54 -20.79 16.23
CA PHE A 260 10.38 -22.24 16.30
C PHE A 260 11.38 -22.89 17.27
N LEU A 261 12.66 -22.51 17.19
CA LEU A 261 13.70 -23.00 18.10
C LEU A 261 13.45 -22.59 19.56
N LEU A 262 13.01 -21.34 19.80
CA LEU A 262 12.61 -20.87 21.13
C LEU A 262 11.39 -21.61 21.67
N SER A 263 10.47 -22.01 20.78
CA SER A 263 9.30 -22.83 21.11
C SER A 263 9.69 -24.23 21.56
N ILE A 264 10.64 -24.87 20.88
CA ILE A 264 11.15 -26.19 21.30
C ILE A 264 11.76 -26.10 22.70
N ARG A 265 12.46 -25.00 23.01
CA ARG A 265 13.06 -24.76 24.32
C ARG A 265 12.07 -24.27 25.39
N LYS A 266 10.78 -24.12 25.06
CA LYS A 266 9.73 -23.58 25.94
C LYS A 266 10.05 -22.18 26.52
N ILE A 267 10.93 -21.42 25.86
CA ILE A 267 11.30 -20.05 26.27
C ILE A 267 10.22 -19.07 25.82
N SER A 268 9.66 -19.30 24.64
CA SER A 268 8.53 -18.55 24.11
C SER A 268 7.62 -19.49 23.32
N SER A 269 6.32 -19.31 23.43
CA SER A 269 5.35 -20.11 22.68
C SER A 269 4.65 -19.22 21.64
N PRO A 270 5.16 -19.14 20.38
CA PRO A 270 4.44 -18.44 19.33
C PRO A 270 3.05 -19.06 19.19
N HIS A 271 2.01 -18.24 19.20
CA HIS A 271 0.65 -18.74 19.14
C HIS A 271 0.23 -18.86 17.67
N LEU A 272 0.45 -20.03 17.08
CA LEU A 272 0.18 -20.24 15.64
C LEU A 272 -1.29 -20.56 15.35
N GLY A 273 -2.03 -21.09 16.33
CA GLY A 273 -3.47 -21.29 16.17
C GLY A 273 -3.85 -22.37 15.14
N LEU A 274 -3.03 -23.42 15.01
CA LEU A 274 -3.21 -24.49 14.03
C LEU A 274 -4.21 -25.55 14.53
N LYS A 275 -5.51 -25.21 14.54
CA LYS A 275 -6.59 -26.16 14.85
C LYS A 275 -7.42 -26.47 13.61
N GLU A 276 -7.63 -27.74 13.32
CA GLU A 276 -8.38 -28.19 12.13
C GLU A 276 -9.74 -27.51 11.99
N THR A 277 -10.48 -27.36 13.09
CA THR A 277 -11.81 -26.71 13.10
C THR A 277 -11.77 -25.21 12.80
N ALA A 278 -10.64 -24.55 13.05
CA ALA A 278 -10.44 -23.14 12.78
C ALA A 278 -9.91 -22.89 11.36
N ILE A 279 -9.17 -23.83 10.77
CA ILE A 279 -8.46 -23.66 9.50
C ILE A 279 -9.43 -23.45 8.33
N GLY A 280 -10.39 -24.35 8.12
CA GLY A 280 -11.26 -24.26 6.94
C GLY A 280 -12.07 -22.96 6.89
N ARG A 281 -12.58 -22.54 8.05
CA ARG A 281 -13.34 -21.29 8.18
C ARG A 281 -12.45 -20.05 8.15
N SER A 282 -11.22 -20.10 8.69
CA SER A 282 -10.27 -18.97 8.60
C SER A 282 -9.84 -18.72 7.16
N MET A 283 -9.65 -19.79 6.38
CA MET A 283 -9.37 -19.72 4.95
C MET A 283 -10.56 -19.16 4.17
N MET A 284 -11.79 -19.62 4.46
CA MET A 284 -13.00 -19.07 3.82
C MET A 284 -13.14 -17.57 4.09
N LEU A 285 -12.92 -17.15 5.34
CA LEU A 285 -12.98 -15.74 5.72
C LEU A 285 -11.87 -14.94 5.01
N ALA A 286 -10.64 -15.46 4.96
CA ALA A 286 -9.54 -14.83 4.24
C ALA A 286 -9.85 -14.63 2.75
N ILE A 287 -10.44 -15.64 2.08
CA ILE A 287 -10.86 -15.53 0.68
C ILE A 287 -11.95 -14.47 0.52
N ALA A 288 -12.98 -14.48 1.37
CA ALA A 288 -14.06 -13.49 1.31
C ALA A 288 -13.54 -12.06 1.49
N ILE A 289 -12.63 -11.86 2.45
CA ILE A 289 -12.00 -10.55 2.69
C ILE A 289 -11.05 -10.17 1.55
N ALA A 290 -10.30 -11.10 0.96
CA ALA A 290 -9.45 -10.83 -0.19
C ALA A 290 -10.26 -10.38 -1.41
N VAL A 291 -11.39 -11.05 -1.68
CA VAL A 291 -12.32 -10.65 -2.75
C VAL A 291 -12.88 -9.26 -2.49
N LEU A 292 -13.36 -9.01 -1.27
CA LEU A 292 -13.88 -7.70 -0.89
C LEU A 292 -12.81 -6.60 -1.04
N LEU A 293 -11.61 -6.84 -0.52
CA LEU A 293 -10.47 -5.93 -0.65
C LEU A 293 -10.09 -5.70 -2.10
N THR A 294 -10.14 -6.72 -2.96
CA THR A 294 -9.85 -6.56 -4.38
C THR A 294 -10.83 -5.58 -5.02
N PHE A 295 -12.14 -5.75 -4.79
CA PHE A 295 -13.14 -4.83 -5.35
C PHE A 295 -13.04 -3.42 -4.75
N LEU A 296 -12.90 -3.31 -3.42
CA LEU A 296 -12.85 -2.02 -2.73
C LEU A 296 -11.53 -1.30 -2.94
N ALA A 297 -10.41 -2.00 -3.08
CA ALA A 297 -9.09 -1.40 -3.26
C ALA A 297 -8.74 -1.18 -4.73
N ALA A 298 -9.32 -1.93 -5.68
CA ALA A 298 -9.12 -1.71 -7.12
C ALA A 298 -10.17 -0.76 -7.74
N PHE A 299 -11.35 -0.59 -7.14
CA PHE A 299 -12.44 0.26 -7.67
C PHE A 299 -12.81 -0.04 -9.14
N LYS A 300 -12.41 -1.21 -9.63
CA LYS A 300 -12.64 -1.72 -10.98
C LYS A 300 -12.92 -3.21 -10.90
N ILE A 301 -13.76 -3.69 -11.80
CA ILE A 301 -14.01 -5.13 -11.95
C ILE A 301 -12.88 -5.69 -12.80
N PRO A 302 -12.19 -6.75 -12.37
CA PRO A 302 -11.17 -7.37 -13.20
C PRO A 302 -11.81 -7.91 -14.49
N ILE A 303 -11.25 -7.52 -15.63
CA ILE A 303 -11.71 -7.93 -16.97
C ILE A 303 -11.06 -9.24 -17.42
N GLY A 304 -10.00 -9.67 -16.75
CA GLY A 304 -9.30 -10.89 -17.09
C GLY A 304 -8.16 -11.23 -16.15
N ILE A 305 -7.35 -12.18 -16.60
CA ILE A 305 -6.17 -12.70 -15.91
C ILE A 305 -4.98 -12.48 -16.84
N LYS A 306 -3.81 -12.09 -16.31
CA LYS A 306 -2.59 -11.95 -17.11
C LYS A 306 -2.25 -13.27 -17.82
N PRO A 307 -1.74 -13.23 -19.07
CA PRO A 307 -1.41 -14.44 -19.80
C PRO A 307 -0.30 -15.23 -19.11
N GLY A 308 -0.48 -16.54 -18.97
CA GLY A 308 0.49 -17.44 -18.34
C GLY A 308 -0.10 -18.82 -18.11
N SER A 309 0.75 -19.83 -17.89
CA SER A 309 0.26 -21.18 -17.58
C SER A 309 -0.30 -21.22 -16.16
N PHE A 310 -1.37 -22.01 -15.95
CA PHE A 310 -1.95 -22.23 -14.62
C PHE A 310 -0.89 -22.67 -13.59
N PHE A 311 0.02 -23.57 -14.00
CA PHE A 311 1.09 -24.07 -13.14
C PHE A 311 2.09 -22.98 -12.72
N GLN A 312 2.44 -22.05 -13.61
CA GLN A 312 3.31 -20.92 -13.25
C GLN A 312 2.64 -20.04 -12.20
N HIS A 313 1.37 -19.70 -12.41
CA HIS A 313 0.61 -18.87 -11.48
C HIS A 313 0.45 -19.54 -10.11
N LEU A 314 0.14 -20.84 -10.10
CA LEU A 314 0.07 -21.63 -8.87
C LEU A 314 1.42 -21.67 -8.15
N LEU A 315 2.53 -21.85 -8.87
CA LEU A 315 3.87 -21.88 -8.29
C LEU A 315 4.23 -20.53 -7.68
N ILE A 316 3.96 -19.41 -8.38
CA ILE A 316 4.19 -18.06 -7.86
C ILE A 316 3.37 -17.83 -6.59
N PHE A 317 2.08 -18.20 -6.60
CA PHE A 317 1.22 -18.09 -5.43
C PHE A 317 1.75 -18.89 -4.24
N LEU A 318 2.14 -20.16 -4.46
CA LEU A 318 2.71 -21.01 -3.41
C LEU A 318 4.02 -20.46 -2.88
N LEU A 319 4.87 -19.90 -3.75
CA LEU A 319 6.10 -19.24 -3.34
C LEU A 319 5.78 -18.04 -2.44
N LEU A 320 4.92 -17.11 -2.88
CA LEU A 320 4.51 -15.94 -2.09
C LEU A 320 3.89 -16.36 -0.74
N LEU A 321 3.06 -17.41 -0.73
CA LEU A 321 2.43 -17.94 0.47
C LEU A 321 3.46 -18.42 1.49
N LEU A 322 4.43 -19.24 1.05
CA LEU A 322 5.40 -19.88 1.93
C LEU A 322 6.54 -18.93 2.31
N THR A 323 7.04 -18.14 1.38
CA THR A 323 8.28 -17.37 1.58
C THR A 323 8.04 -15.97 2.10
N ALA A 324 7.00 -15.28 1.63
CA ALA A 324 6.71 -13.91 2.05
C ALA A 324 5.64 -13.87 3.14
N ALA A 325 4.46 -14.43 2.87
CA ALA A 325 3.31 -14.29 3.75
C ALA A 325 3.46 -15.07 5.07
N LEU A 326 3.83 -16.36 5.02
CA LEU A 326 3.87 -17.20 6.22
C LEU A 326 4.87 -16.69 7.26
N GLY A 327 6.12 -16.45 6.86
CA GLY A 327 7.15 -15.94 7.77
C GLY A 327 6.76 -14.60 8.38
N ARG A 328 6.24 -13.68 7.56
CA ARG A 328 5.81 -12.35 7.99
C ARG A 328 4.67 -12.43 9.01
N GLU A 329 3.67 -13.27 8.76
CA GLU A 329 2.56 -13.45 9.69
C GLU A 329 2.99 -14.15 11.00
N ILE A 330 3.92 -15.13 10.95
CA ILE A 330 4.49 -15.76 12.16
C ILE A 330 5.10 -14.71 13.09
N VAL A 331 5.91 -13.80 12.54
CA VAL A 331 6.55 -12.74 13.32
C VAL A 331 5.53 -11.72 13.81
N TRP A 332 4.71 -11.17 12.91
CA TRP A 332 3.81 -10.08 13.27
C TRP A 332 2.61 -10.53 14.10
N ARG A 333 1.91 -11.60 13.72
CA ARG A 333 0.64 -12.02 14.34
C ARG A 333 0.90 -13.11 15.37
N GLY A 334 1.74 -14.08 15.03
CA GLY A 334 2.10 -15.19 15.91
C GLY A 334 2.92 -14.78 17.13
N TYR A 335 3.72 -13.71 17.03
CA TYR A 335 4.60 -13.26 18.11
C TYR A 335 4.37 -11.81 18.57
N ILE A 336 4.58 -10.80 17.72
CA ILE A 336 4.50 -9.37 18.12
C ILE A 336 3.11 -9.05 18.68
N GLN A 337 2.06 -9.29 17.89
CA GLN A 337 0.68 -9.03 18.30
C GLN A 337 0.29 -9.89 19.50
N ALA A 338 0.62 -11.19 19.48
CA ALA A 338 0.34 -12.11 20.58
C ALA A 338 0.95 -11.62 21.91
N THR A 339 2.17 -11.09 21.88
CA THR A 339 2.89 -10.57 23.05
C THR A 339 2.24 -9.27 23.55
N LEU A 340 1.97 -8.31 22.66
CA LEU A 340 1.28 -7.06 23.00
C LEU A 340 -0.13 -7.31 23.56
N MET A 341 -0.82 -8.32 23.04
CA MET A 341 -2.12 -8.76 23.52
C MET A 341 -2.07 -9.32 24.95
N ARG A 342 -1.00 -10.03 25.33
CA ARG A 342 -0.79 -10.49 26.72
C ARG A 342 -0.41 -9.34 27.66
N LEU A 343 0.34 -8.35 27.16
CA LEU A 343 0.76 -7.19 27.95
C LEU A 343 -0.43 -6.29 28.33
N ALA A 344 -1.28 -5.96 27.35
CA ALA A 344 -2.26 -4.89 27.49
C ALA A 344 -3.70 -5.33 27.18
N GLY A 345 -3.93 -6.60 26.89
CA GLY A 345 -5.22 -7.14 26.47
C GLY A 345 -5.44 -7.13 24.95
N PRO A 346 -6.51 -7.80 24.47
CA PRO A 346 -6.69 -8.11 23.06
C PRO A 346 -6.76 -6.88 22.15
N TRP A 347 -7.58 -5.90 22.54
CA TRP A 347 -7.82 -4.71 21.73
C TRP A 347 -6.63 -3.77 21.73
N ILE A 348 -6.02 -3.53 22.90
CA ILE A 348 -4.82 -2.68 22.98
C ILE A 348 -3.67 -3.35 22.22
N GLY A 349 -3.49 -4.67 22.35
CA GLY A 349 -2.49 -5.39 21.57
C GLY A 349 -2.70 -5.31 20.05
N LEU A 350 -3.95 -5.38 19.59
CA LEU A 350 -4.30 -5.19 18.18
C LEU A 350 -3.95 -3.78 17.68
N PHE A 351 -4.41 -2.74 18.38
CA PHE A 351 -4.14 -1.34 17.99
C PHE A 351 -2.66 -0.99 18.09
N SER A 352 -1.96 -1.41 19.15
CA SER A 352 -0.52 -1.20 19.30
C SER A 352 0.28 -1.86 18.16
N THR A 353 -0.14 -3.04 17.70
CA THR A 353 0.48 -3.70 16.54
C THR A 353 0.30 -2.89 15.27
N ALA A 354 -0.90 -2.35 15.05
CA ALA A 354 -1.18 -1.52 13.88
C ALA A 354 -0.41 -0.19 13.89
N ILE A 355 -0.33 0.47 15.05
CA ILE A 355 0.49 1.67 15.24
C ILE A 355 1.96 1.36 14.98
N LEU A 356 2.47 0.24 15.51
CA LEU A 356 3.85 -0.18 15.28
C LEU A 356 4.15 -0.42 13.80
N ALA A 357 3.23 -1.06 13.06
CA ALA A 357 3.37 -1.28 11.62
C ALA A 357 3.43 0.04 10.84
N GLY A 358 2.56 1.01 11.15
CA GLY A 358 2.59 2.34 10.53
C GLY A 358 3.85 3.11 10.88
N ALA A 359 4.27 3.10 12.15
CA ALA A 359 5.49 3.76 12.60
C ALA A 359 6.74 3.18 11.90
N MET A 360 6.83 1.85 11.77
CA MET A 360 7.92 1.23 11.01
C MET A 360 7.93 1.66 9.55
N HIS A 361 6.76 1.71 8.90
CA HIS A 361 6.66 2.14 7.51
C HIS A 361 7.13 3.60 7.33
N ILE A 362 6.70 4.51 8.20
CA ILE A 362 7.16 5.91 8.20
C ILE A 362 8.66 6.01 8.44
N LEU A 363 9.20 5.23 9.39
CA LEU A 363 10.65 5.21 9.65
C LEU A 363 11.44 4.73 8.43
N ILE A 364 10.97 3.69 7.73
CA ILE A 364 11.60 3.21 6.50
C ILE A 364 11.60 4.33 5.45
N LEU A 365 10.47 4.98 5.22
CA LEU A 365 10.40 6.11 4.28
C LEU A 365 11.34 7.25 4.69
N TYR A 366 11.40 7.59 5.99
CA TYR A 366 12.29 8.63 6.49
C TYR A 366 13.77 8.34 6.22
N PHE A 367 14.21 7.09 6.39
CA PHE A 367 15.61 6.72 6.20
C PHE A 367 15.99 6.45 4.74
N PHE A 368 15.08 5.92 3.92
CA PHE A 368 15.41 5.44 2.57
C PHE A 368 14.84 6.31 1.46
N ASP A 369 13.69 6.96 1.66
CA ASP A 369 13.03 7.80 0.66
C ASP A 369 12.41 9.06 1.28
N PRO A 370 13.20 9.91 1.96
CA PRO A 370 12.66 11.05 2.72
C PRO A 370 11.86 12.03 1.84
N TYR A 371 12.19 12.13 0.55
CA TYR A 371 11.46 12.95 -0.41
C TYR A 371 10.01 12.48 -0.62
N LEU A 372 9.71 11.19 -0.46
CA LEU A 372 8.35 10.68 -0.57
C LEU A 372 7.46 11.11 0.60
N LEU A 373 8.02 11.44 1.77
CA LEU A 373 7.23 11.94 2.90
C LEU A 373 6.54 13.28 2.64
N GLN A 374 7.01 14.02 1.62
CA GLN A 374 6.37 15.25 1.18
C GLN A 374 5.19 15.03 0.26
N TYR A 375 5.12 13.84 -0.36
CA TYR A 375 3.95 13.45 -1.10
C TYR A 375 2.86 13.02 -0.10
N PRO A 376 1.73 13.76 -0.01
CA PRO A 376 0.78 13.60 1.08
C PRO A 376 0.15 12.20 1.12
N PHE A 377 0.00 11.54 -0.03
CA PHE A 377 -0.55 10.20 -0.09
C PHE A 377 0.40 9.12 0.43
N THR A 378 1.72 9.34 0.38
CA THR A 378 2.68 8.46 1.06
C THR A 378 2.59 8.62 2.59
N LEU A 379 2.32 9.83 3.08
CA LEU A 379 2.04 10.01 4.51
C LEU A 379 0.78 9.23 4.94
N LEU A 380 -0.27 9.25 4.11
CA LEU A 380 -1.47 8.42 4.32
C LEU A 380 -1.15 6.92 4.32
N GLU A 381 -0.19 6.47 3.52
CA GLU A 381 0.28 5.09 3.54
C GLU A 381 0.77 4.68 4.94
N GLY A 382 1.67 5.49 5.51
CA GLY A 382 2.23 5.22 6.83
C GLY A 382 1.25 5.42 7.98
N LEU A 383 0.40 6.44 7.92
CA LEU A 383 -0.52 6.80 9.01
C LEU A 383 -1.84 6.05 8.99
N LEU A 384 -2.30 5.61 7.81
CA LEU A 384 -3.61 5.00 7.64
C LEU A 384 -3.53 3.63 6.98
N PHE A 385 -2.95 3.49 5.78
CA PHE A 385 -3.08 2.24 5.01
C PHE A 385 -2.31 1.07 5.63
N ALA A 386 -1.06 1.29 6.06
CA ALA A 386 -0.27 0.26 6.73
C ALA A 386 -0.89 -0.16 8.09
N PRO A 387 -1.31 0.77 8.98
CA PRO A 387 -2.08 0.43 10.18
C PRO A 387 -3.40 -0.28 9.87
N ALA A 388 -4.15 0.17 8.86
CA ALA A 388 -5.42 -0.45 8.46
C ALA A 388 -5.23 -1.90 8.01
N GLY A 389 -4.23 -2.17 7.16
CA GLY A 389 -3.85 -3.53 6.79
C GLY A 389 -3.51 -4.36 8.02
N ALA A 390 -2.68 -3.83 8.92
CA ALA A 390 -2.33 -4.50 10.16
C ALA A 390 -3.54 -4.81 11.06
N LEU A 391 -4.51 -3.90 11.17
CA LEU A 391 -5.78 -4.11 11.87
C LEU A 391 -6.61 -5.22 11.23
N ILE A 392 -6.73 -5.24 9.91
CA ILE A 392 -7.49 -6.26 9.17
C ILE A 392 -6.89 -7.65 9.44
N PHE A 393 -5.57 -7.82 9.22
CA PHE A 393 -4.88 -9.08 9.50
C PHE A 393 -4.96 -9.48 10.97
N GLY A 394 -4.79 -8.50 11.87
CA GLY A 394 -4.78 -8.75 13.30
C GLY A 394 -6.15 -9.10 13.86
N LEU A 395 -7.22 -8.47 13.35
CA LEU A 395 -8.59 -8.81 13.72
C LEU A 395 -8.98 -10.17 13.14
N LEU A 396 -8.60 -10.47 11.90
CA LEU A 396 -8.79 -11.79 11.30
C LEU A 396 -8.15 -12.88 12.16
N TYR A 397 -6.90 -12.67 12.59
CA TYR A 397 -6.19 -13.56 13.49
C TYR A 397 -6.88 -13.67 14.86
N LEU A 398 -7.31 -12.55 15.45
CA LEU A 398 -8.01 -12.52 16.75
C LEU A 398 -9.32 -13.34 16.72
N ARG A 399 -10.09 -13.20 15.64
CA ARG A 399 -11.40 -13.86 15.47
C ARG A 399 -11.27 -15.33 15.09
N THR A 400 -10.36 -15.65 14.18
CA THR A 400 -10.22 -17.03 13.67
C THR A 400 -9.27 -17.90 14.48
N LYS A 401 -8.36 -17.29 15.25
CA LYS A 401 -7.28 -17.96 15.98
C LYS A 401 -6.42 -18.83 15.07
N SER A 402 -6.21 -18.42 13.83
CA SER A 402 -5.43 -19.20 12.89
C SER A 402 -4.55 -18.26 12.11
N ILE A 403 -3.24 -18.52 12.16
CA ILE A 403 -2.31 -17.73 11.38
C ILE A 403 -2.48 -17.97 9.88
N LEU A 404 -2.96 -19.16 9.49
CA LEU A 404 -3.17 -19.54 8.10
C LEU A 404 -4.19 -18.65 7.39
N GLY A 405 -5.21 -18.13 8.10
CA GLY A 405 -6.16 -17.18 7.53
C GLY A 405 -5.47 -15.87 7.14
N SER A 406 -4.69 -15.29 8.06
CA SER A 406 -3.93 -14.07 7.78
C SER A 406 -2.84 -14.30 6.73
N THR A 407 -2.15 -15.45 6.77
CA THR A 407 -1.15 -15.85 5.76
C THR A 407 -1.77 -15.98 4.37
N LEU A 408 -2.92 -16.65 4.26
CA LEU A 408 -3.63 -16.79 2.99
C LEU A 408 -4.08 -15.43 2.47
N LEU A 409 -4.69 -14.59 3.32
CA LEU A 409 -5.11 -13.24 2.95
C LEU A 409 -3.90 -12.43 2.44
N HIS A 410 -2.76 -12.51 3.13
CA HIS A 410 -1.56 -11.76 2.76
C HIS A 410 -1.02 -12.22 1.41
N ALA A 411 -0.93 -13.53 1.20
CA ALA A 411 -0.50 -14.10 -0.08
C ALA A 411 -1.45 -13.70 -1.22
N LEU A 412 -2.77 -13.71 -0.99
CA LEU A 412 -3.75 -13.26 -1.97
C LEU A 412 -3.60 -11.77 -2.30
N LEU A 413 -3.35 -10.91 -1.30
CA LEU A 413 -3.14 -9.48 -1.56
C LEU A 413 -1.83 -9.18 -2.30
N LEU A 414 -0.80 -10.02 -2.15
CA LEU A 414 0.42 -9.92 -2.96
C LEU A 414 0.21 -10.47 -4.38
N PHE A 415 -0.56 -11.54 -4.51
CA PHE A 415 -0.74 -12.26 -5.77
C PHE A 415 -1.77 -11.63 -6.71
N LEU A 416 -2.93 -11.20 -6.19
CA LEU A 416 -4.06 -10.75 -7.00
C LEU A 416 -3.77 -9.48 -7.83
N PRO A 417 -3.11 -8.42 -7.31
CA PRO A 417 -2.77 -7.25 -8.12
C PRO A 417 -1.84 -7.59 -9.29
N GLU A 418 -0.94 -8.56 -9.10
CA GLU A 418 -0.03 -9.04 -10.13
C GLU A 418 -0.69 -9.97 -11.14
N PHE A 419 -1.81 -10.59 -10.78
CA PHE A 419 -2.45 -11.63 -11.57
C PHE A 419 -3.67 -11.13 -12.35
N LEU A 420 -4.43 -10.19 -11.78
CA LEU A 420 -5.65 -9.67 -12.37
C LEU A 420 -5.35 -8.53 -13.35
N VAL A 421 -6.16 -8.45 -14.41
CA VAL A 421 -6.19 -7.33 -15.35
C VAL A 421 -7.47 -6.55 -15.09
N PHE A 422 -7.35 -5.22 -14.95
CA PHE A 422 -8.44 -4.30 -14.57
C PHE A 422 -8.76 -3.29 -15.66
#